data_AF-A0A4Y9S3H5-F1
#
_entry.id   AF-A0A4Y9S3H5-F1
#
_cell.length_a   1.000
_cell.length_b   1.000
_cell.length_c   1.000
_cell.angle_alpha   90.00
_cell.angle_beta   90.00
_cell.angle_gamma   90.00
#
_symmetry.space_group_name_H-M   'P 1'
#
loop_
_entity.id
_entity.type
_entity.pdbx_description
1 polymer ?
#
loop_
_entity_poly.entity_id
_entity_poly.type
_entity_poly.pdbx_seq_one_letter_code
_entity_poly.pdbx_strand_id
1 'polypeptide(L)'
;MTRDALELTGAEIDTLIALIERGPLQHGEEPSKSGRDSLIQRGLAVSIVHKLEDGWTAATLAGVKAATNWIGYSTDEMGRALRAQGASKNKGKWQVGFPLIRLGLSRSNAIAIVEGMGWPTPPSSSCWMCPNHHMREWREIKNDPRDWPKVVQFDRELRRLDAHAWLTDQPVPIDQVDFSDAQEVLFGREAGSCESGMCFL
;
A
#
# COMPACT_ATOMS: atom_id res chain seq x y z
N MET A 1 -40.71 -6.62 -2.34
CA MET A 1 -40.72 -5.55 -3.35
C MET A 1 -40.91 -6.20 -4.70
N THR A 2 -42.09 -6.07 -5.28
CA THR A 2 -42.34 -6.40 -6.70
C THR A 2 -41.35 -5.59 -7.53
N ARG A 3 -40.43 -6.27 -8.23
CA ARG A 3 -39.61 -5.62 -9.25
C ARG A 3 -40.56 -5.26 -10.38
N ASP A 4 -40.97 -4.00 -10.48
CA ASP A 4 -41.55 -3.50 -11.72
C ASP A 4 -40.54 -3.83 -12.84
N ALA A 5 -41.01 -4.54 -13.87
CA ALA A 5 -40.17 -4.89 -15.00
C ALA A 5 -39.72 -3.57 -15.65
N LEU A 6 -38.42 -3.29 -15.57
CA LEU A 6 -37.85 -2.10 -16.17
C LEU A 6 -37.96 -2.25 -17.69
N GLU A 7 -38.92 -1.58 -18.32
CA GLU A 7 -39.00 -1.55 -19.78
C GLU A 7 -37.86 -0.66 -20.32
N LEU A 8 -37.01 -1.26 -21.14
CA LEU A 8 -35.89 -0.61 -21.82
C LEU A 8 -36.17 -0.61 -23.32
N THR A 9 -35.84 0.48 -23.98
CA THR A 9 -35.83 0.56 -25.45
C THR A 9 -34.68 -0.28 -26.02
N GLY A 10 -34.77 -0.69 -27.29
CA GLY A 10 -33.68 -1.43 -27.95
C GLY A 10 -32.34 -0.69 -27.90
N ALA A 11 -32.36 0.63 -28.10
CA ALA A 11 -31.17 1.47 -28.02
C ALA A 11 -30.54 1.49 -26.61
N GLU A 12 -31.36 1.48 -25.56
CA GLU A 12 -30.88 1.38 -24.17
C GLU A 12 -30.31 -0.01 -23.88
N ILE A 13 -30.93 -1.07 -24.39
CA ILE A 13 -30.43 -2.45 -24.22
C ILE A 13 -29.05 -2.60 -24.88
N ASP A 14 -28.93 -2.22 -26.15
CA ASP A 14 -27.67 -2.35 -26.90
C ASP A 14 -26.54 -1.53 -26.26
N THR A 15 -26.87 -0.32 -25.81
CA THR A 15 -25.90 0.54 -25.10
C THR A 15 -25.51 -0.07 -23.76
N LEU A 16 -26.47 -0.60 -22.98
CA LEU A 16 -26.18 -1.22 -21.69
C LEU A 16 -25.31 -2.47 -21.83
N ILE A 17 -25.57 -3.30 -22.85
CA ILE A 17 -24.72 -4.47 -23.19
C ILE A 17 -23.30 -4.00 -23.50
N ALA A 18 -23.14 -3.01 -24.38
CA ALA A 18 -21.82 -2.49 -24.74
C ALA A 18 -21.06 -1.94 -23.52
N LEU A 19 -21.75 -1.21 -22.63
CA LEU A 19 -21.18 -0.68 -21.39
C LEU A 19 -20.74 -1.79 -20.41
N ILE A 20 -21.42 -2.95 -20.39
CA ILE A 20 -21.08 -4.09 -19.53
C ILE A 20 -19.93 -4.90 -20.13
N GLU A 21 -19.96 -5.17 -21.43
CA GLU A 21 -18.98 -6.05 -22.08
C GLU A 21 -17.64 -5.38 -22.37
N ARG A 22 -17.66 -4.09 -22.73
CA ARG A 22 -16.47 -3.36 -23.21
C ARG A 22 -15.89 -2.39 -22.18
N GLY A 23 -16.61 -2.16 -21.09
CA GLY A 23 -16.19 -1.23 -20.04
C GLY A 23 -16.50 0.23 -20.41
N PRO A 24 -15.69 1.20 -19.96
CA PRO A 24 -15.99 2.59 -20.22
C PRO A 24 -15.84 2.94 -21.70
N LEU A 25 -16.95 3.27 -22.36
CA LEU A 25 -17.01 3.68 -23.76
C LEU A 25 -16.63 5.16 -23.89
N GLN A 26 -15.81 5.51 -24.88
CA GLN A 26 -15.46 6.88 -25.25
C GLN A 26 -16.44 7.48 -26.27
N HIS A 27 -16.36 8.80 -26.50
CA HIS A 27 -17.23 9.49 -27.45
C HIS A 27 -17.10 8.93 -28.88
N GLY A 28 -18.17 8.29 -29.36
CA GLY A 28 -18.25 7.66 -30.67
C GLY A 28 -18.17 6.14 -30.63
N GLU A 29 -17.87 5.54 -29.48
CA GLU A 29 -17.90 4.09 -29.28
C GLU A 29 -19.29 3.60 -28.82
N GLU A 30 -20.14 4.52 -28.35
CA GLU A 30 -21.50 4.21 -27.95
C GLU A 30 -22.36 3.74 -29.14
N PRO A 31 -23.07 2.59 -29.01
CA PRO A 31 -24.01 2.14 -30.03
C PRO A 31 -25.12 3.14 -30.32
N SER A 32 -25.53 3.89 -29.28
CA SER A 32 -26.52 4.96 -29.39
C SER A 32 -26.25 6.08 -28.38
N LYS A 33 -26.09 7.31 -28.87
CA LYS A 33 -25.97 8.52 -28.03
C LYS A 33 -27.22 8.77 -27.20
N SER A 34 -28.40 8.65 -27.80
CA SER A 34 -29.67 8.83 -27.09
C SER A 34 -29.92 7.72 -26.09
N GLY A 35 -29.51 6.48 -26.41
CA GLY A 35 -29.55 5.34 -25.49
C GLY A 35 -28.67 5.58 -24.27
N ARG A 36 -27.42 6.02 -24.48
CA ARG A 36 -26.49 6.43 -23.40
C ARG A 36 -27.11 7.52 -22.52
N ASP A 37 -27.57 8.61 -23.11
CA ASP A 37 -28.08 9.76 -22.35
C ASP A 37 -29.34 9.38 -21.55
N SER A 38 -30.23 8.55 -22.12
CA SER A 38 -31.39 7.99 -21.42
C SER A 38 -30.98 7.08 -20.25
N LEU A 39 -30.01 6.19 -20.45
CA LEU A 39 -29.49 5.33 -19.38
C LEU A 39 -28.85 6.15 -18.24
N ILE A 40 -28.12 7.23 -18.56
CA ILE A 40 -27.57 8.15 -17.55
C ILE A 40 -28.69 8.83 -16.77
N GLN A 41 -29.69 9.37 -17.47
CA GLN A 41 -30.84 10.03 -16.84
C GLN A 41 -31.63 9.09 -15.92
N ARG A 42 -31.73 7.81 -16.29
CA ARG A 42 -32.39 6.75 -15.51
C ARG A 42 -31.51 6.17 -14.39
N GLY A 43 -30.26 6.62 -14.26
CA GLY A 43 -29.30 6.13 -13.26
C GLY A 43 -28.79 4.71 -13.53
N LEU A 44 -28.94 4.22 -14.76
CA LEU A 44 -28.49 2.90 -15.22
C LEU A 44 -27.10 2.93 -15.86
N ALA A 45 -26.57 4.12 -16.16
CA ALA A 45 -25.20 4.37 -16.60
C ALA A 45 -24.62 5.61 -15.91
N VAL A 46 -23.29 5.73 -15.85
CA VAL A 46 -22.59 6.87 -15.23
C VAL A 46 -21.44 7.35 -16.11
N SER A 47 -21.25 8.67 -16.16
CA SER A 47 -20.08 9.29 -16.77
C SER A 47 -18.88 9.21 -15.82
N ILE A 48 -17.75 8.73 -16.33
CA ILE A 48 -16.48 8.68 -15.62
C ILE A 48 -15.41 9.43 -16.41
N VAL A 49 -14.47 10.06 -15.71
CA VAL A 49 -13.28 10.64 -16.34
C VAL A 49 -12.12 9.69 -16.10
N HIS A 50 -11.54 9.14 -17.17
CA HIS A 50 -10.37 8.26 -17.11
C HIS A 50 -9.23 8.88 -17.94
N LYS A 51 -8.07 9.13 -17.32
CA LYS A 51 -6.90 9.74 -17.99
C LYS A 51 -7.18 11.07 -18.72
N LEU A 52 -8.04 11.93 -18.15
CA LEU A 52 -8.47 13.23 -18.72
C LEU A 52 -9.39 13.11 -19.95
N GLU A 53 -9.88 11.91 -20.26
CA GLU A 53 -10.87 11.67 -21.32
C GLU A 53 -12.22 11.27 -20.68
N ASP A 54 -13.31 11.76 -21.28
CA ASP A 54 -14.66 11.40 -20.89
C ASP A 54 -14.99 9.99 -21.38
N GLY A 55 -15.51 9.14 -20.49
CA GLY A 55 -16.05 7.83 -20.83
C GLY A 55 -17.31 7.49 -20.04
N TRP A 56 -18.05 6.47 -20.47
CA TRP A 56 -19.30 6.06 -19.82
C TRP A 56 -19.29 4.58 -19.52
N THR A 57 -19.75 4.19 -18.34
CA THR A 57 -19.87 2.77 -17.94
C THR A 57 -21.25 2.49 -17.36
N ALA A 58 -21.66 1.21 -17.35
CA ALA A 58 -22.91 0.81 -16.71
C ALA A 58 -22.86 1.19 -15.23
N ALA A 59 -24.01 1.53 -14.65
CA ALA A 59 -24.13 1.88 -13.23
C ALA A 59 -24.00 0.64 -12.32
N THR A 60 -22.94 -0.15 -12.50
CA THR A 60 -22.54 -1.23 -11.61
C THR A 60 -21.56 -0.71 -10.54
N LEU A 61 -20.87 0.40 -10.82
CA LEU A 61 -20.04 1.08 -9.84
C LEU A 61 -20.90 2.05 -9.02
N ALA A 62 -21.65 1.51 -8.07
CA ALA A 62 -21.90 2.24 -6.82
C ALA A 62 -20.53 2.42 -6.14
N GLY A 63 -19.72 3.35 -6.67
CA GLY A 63 -18.36 3.58 -6.23
C GLY A 63 -18.34 3.92 -4.75
N VAL A 64 -17.24 3.58 -4.08
CA VAL A 64 -16.98 3.94 -2.68
C VAL A 64 -17.24 5.43 -2.49
N LYS A 65 -18.32 5.77 -1.76
CA LYS A 65 -18.73 7.16 -1.47
C LYS A 65 -17.71 7.85 -0.56
N ALA A 66 -17.22 7.09 0.42
CA ALA A 66 -16.10 7.44 1.27
C ALA A 66 -15.50 6.15 1.84
N ALA A 67 -14.21 6.16 2.13
CA ALA A 67 -13.55 5.11 2.89
C ALA A 67 -12.44 5.67 3.76
N THR A 68 -12.26 5.04 4.91
CA THR A 68 -11.16 5.33 5.83
C THR A 68 -10.19 4.16 5.81
N ASN A 69 -8.97 4.41 5.36
CA ASN A 69 -7.87 3.45 5.40
C ASN A 69 -7.26 3.46 6.80
N TRP A 70 -7.34 2.34 7.51
CA TRP A 70 -6.73 2.21 8.84
C TRP A 70 -5.29 1.75 8.70
N ILE A 71 -4.39 2.50 9.31
CA ILE A 71 -2.94 2.24 9.30
C ILE A 71 -2.51 1.96 10.74
N GLY A 72 -1.73 0.90 10.93
CA GLY A 72 -1.24 0.44 12.23
C GLY A 72 -0.08 1.25 12.80
N TYR A 73 -0.07 2.58 12.64
CA TYR A 73 0.93 3.42 13.32
C TYR A 73 0.62 3.52 14.80
N SER A 74 1.64 3.28 15.62
CA SER A 74 1.62 3.38 17.08
C SER A 74 1.93 4.80 17.58
N THR A 75 1.81 5.05 18.88
CA THR A 75 2.17 6.35 19.48
C THR A 75 3.62 6.75 19.23
N ASP A 76 4.51 5.77 19.08
CA ASP A 76 5.94 5.96 18.82
C ASP A 76 6.19 6.50 17.38
N GLU A 77 5.18 6.41 16.51
CA GLU A 77 5.25 6.82 15.10
C GLU A 77 4.38 8.04 14.80
N MET A 78 4.08 8.86 15.82
CA MET A 78 3.19 10.03 15.68
C MET A 78 3.59 10.96 14.53
N GLY A 79 4.90 11.16 14.31
CA GLY A 79 5.42 11.96 13.20
C GLY A 79 5.00 11.42 11.82
N ARG A 80 4.96 10.09 11.65
CA ARG A 80 4.49 9.44 10.41
C ARG A 80 2.98 9.62 10.23
N ALA A 81 2.22 9.53 11.32
CA ALA A 81 0.77 9.76 11.29
C ALA A 81 0.43 11.21 10.89
N LEU A 82 1.12 12.20 11.44
CA LEU A 82 0.94 13.62 11.08
C LEU A 82 1.22 13.86 9.59
N ARG A 83 2.30 13.30 9.05
CA ARG A 83 2.62 13.39 7.62
C ARG A 83 1.54 12.74 6.75
N ALA A 84 1.04 11.57 7.16
CA ALA A 84 -0.03 10.88 6.45
C ALA A 84 -1.37 11.64 6.51
N GLN A 85 -1.68 12.32 7.62
CA GLN A 85 -2.85 13.19 7.72
C GLN A 85 -2.74 14.42 6.81
N GLY A 86 -1.55 15.02 6.70
CA GLY A 86 -1.30 16.18 5.85
C GLY A 86 -1.18 15.86 4.35
N ALA A 87 -1.09 14.58 3.97
CA ALA A 87 -0.90 14.18 2.59
C ALA A 87 -2.12 14.53 1.72
N SER A 88 -1.88 14.93 0.46
CA SER A 88 -2.95 15.22 -0.50
C SER A 88 -3.92 14.05 -0.74
N LYS A 89 -3.44 12.82 -0.53
CA LYS A 89 -4.21 11.58 -0.62
C LYS A 89 -5.26 11.43 0.50
N ASN A 90 -5.10 12.16 1.61
CA ASN A 90 -6.05 12.23 2.72
C ASN A 90 -7.01 13.43 2.56
N LYS A 91 -7.63 13.56 1.38
CA LYS A 91 -8.58 14.64 1.06
C LYS A 91 -9.83 14.09 0.38
N GLY A 92 -10.96 14.72 0.67
CA GLY A 92 -12.25 14.36 0.08
C GLY A 92 -12.77 13.01 0.60
N LYS A 93 -13.09 12.09 -0.32
CA LYS A 93 -13.72 10.80 0.00
C LYS A 93 -12.80 9.76 0.66
N TRP A 94 -11.48 9.94 0.55
CA TRP A 94 -10.50 9.01 1.12
C TRP A 94 -9.87 9.62 2.36
N GLN A 95 -10.00 8.91 3.47
CA GLN A 95 -9.45 9.32 4.75
C GLN A 95 -8.45 8.29 5.28
N VAL A 96 -7.55 8.71 6.16
CA VAL A 96 -6.68 7.80 6.92
C VAL A 96 -7.02 7.84 8.41
N GLY A 97 -6.96 6.68 9.07
CA GLY A 97 -7.18 6.55 10.51
C GLY A 97 -6.05 5.76 11.16
N PHE A 98 -5.77 6.06 12.43
CA PHE A 98 -4.69 5.43 13.20
C PHE A 98 -5.25 4.85 14.51
N PRO A 99 -5.78 3.61 14.48
CA PRO A 99 -6.44 3.02 15.64
C PRO A 99 -5.54 2.90 16.87
N LEU A 100 -4.27 2.51 16.70
CA LEU A 100 -3.34 2.32 17.82
C LEU A 100 -3.01 3.65 18.50
N ILE A 101 -2.75 4.71 17.72
CA ILE A 101 -2.60 6.08 18.26
C ILE A 101 -3.86 6.54 19.00
N ARG A 102 -5.06 6.31 18.44
CA ARG A 102 -6.33 6.67 19.10
C ARG A 102 -6.51 5.96 20.44
N LEU A 103 -6.01 4.73 20.55
CA LEU A 103 -6.05 3.94 21.77
C LEU A 103 -4.86 4.21 22.72
N GLY A 104 -3.93 5.10 22.36
CA GLY A 104 -2.74 5.38 23.16
C GLY A 104 -1.77 4.19 23.25
N LEU A 105 -1.76 3.33 22.23
CA LEU A 105 -0.94 2.12 22.21
C LEU A 105 0.41 2.37 21.55
N SER A 106 1.49 2.09 22.29
CA SER A 106 2.85 1.96 21.76
C SER A 106 3.03 0.63 21.01
N ARG A 107 4.14 0.49 20.31
CA ARG A 107 4.52 -0.79 19.67
C ARG A 107 4.59 -1.92 20.69
N SER A 108 5.19 -1.68 21.86
CA SER A 108 5.29 -2.66 22.94
C SER A 108 3.92 -3.08 23.48
N ASN A 109 2.98 -2.13 23.60
CA ASN A 109 1.60 -2.46 24.00
C ASN A 109 0.92 -3.36 22.96
N ALA A 110 1.11 -3.07 21.67
CA ALA A 110 0.54 -3.89 20.60
C ALA A 110 1.08 -5.33 20.62
N ILE A 111 2.40 -5.49 20.83
CA ILE A 111 3.04 -6.81 20.98
C ILE A 111 2.46 -7.56 22.18
N ALA A 112 2.40 -6.91 23.35
CA ALA A 112 1.87 -7.51 24.57
C ALA A 112 0.40 -7.95 24.43
N ILE A 113 -0.42 -7.18 23.71
CA ILE A 113 -1.81 -7.55 23.41
C ILE A 113 -1.86 -8.82 22.56
N VAL A 114 -1.03 -8.92 21.51
CA VAL A 114 -0.99 -10.10 20.63
C VAL A 114 -0.52 -11.34 21.40
N GLU A 115 0.54 -11.21 22.19
CA GLU A 115 1.05 -12.31 23.03
C GLU A 115 0.04 -12.72 24.10
N GLY A 116 -0.68 -11.76 24.68
CA GLY A 116 -1.76 -12.00 25.63
C GLY A 116 -2.96 -12.77 25.04
N MET A 117 -3.15 -12.75 23.70
CA MET A 117 -4.14 -13.59 23.01
C MET A 117 -3.65 -15.03 22.79
N GLY A 118 -2.42 -15.36 23.20
CA GLY A 118 -1.79 -16.66 22.97
C GLY A 118 -1.19 -16.81 21.56
N TRP A 119 -1.01 -15.71 20.83
CA TRP A 119 -0.33 -15.69 19.53
C TRP A 119 1.16 -15.43 19.71
N PRO A 120 2.02 -15.87 18.77
CA PRO A 120 3.45 -15.58 18.84
C PRO A 120 3.70 -14.08 18.68
N THR A 121 4.87 -13.62 19.14
CA THR A 121 5.37 -12.26 18.89
C THR A 121 5.29 -11.94 17.39
N PRO A 122 4.64 -10.84 16.97
CA PRO A 122 4.58 -10.46 15.57
C PRO A 122 5.98 -10.36 14.96
N PRO A 123 6.27 -11.03 13.83
CA PRO A 123 7.56 -10.92 13.17
C PRO A 123 7.74 -9.52 12.55
N SER A 124 8.98 -9.15 12.26
CA SER A 124 9.26 -7.93 11.49
C SER A 124 8.64 -8.02 10.10
N SER A 125 7.98 -6.94 9.65
CA SER A 125 7.37 -6.86 8.32
C SER A 125 8.33 -6.39 7.23
N SER A 126 9.59 -6.13 7.58
CA SER A 126 10.62 -5.71 6.63
C SER A 126 10.90 -6.83 5.62
N CYS A 127 10.99 -6.47 4.34
CA CYS A 127 11.35 -7.42 3.29
C CYS A 127 12.79 -7.91 3.45
N TRP A 128 13.10 -9.15 3.07
CA TRP A 128 14.42 -9.79 3.25
C TRP A 128 15.64 -9.00 2.72
N MET A 129 15.47 -8.12 1.73
CA MET A 129 16.51 -7.26 1.18
C MET A 129 16.59 -5.87 1.82
N CYS A 130 15.78 -5.58 2.84
CA CYS A 130 15.59 -4.22 3.33
C CYS A 130 16.89 -3.69 3.96
N PRO A 131 17.50 -2.63 3.43
CA PRO A 131 18.71 -2.06 4.02
C PRO A 131 18.46 -1.43 5.40
N ASN A 132 17.19 -1.23 5.79
CA ASN A 132 16.82 -0.68 7.11
C ASN A 132 16.71 -1.75 8.20
N HIS A 133 17.21 -2.97 7.96
CA HIS A 133 17.23 -3.99 8.99
C HIS A 133 18.19 -3.65 10.13
N HIS A 134 17.76 -3.89 11.35
CA HIS A 134 18.66 -3.87 12.50
C HIS A 134 19.60 -5.09 12.48
N MET A 135 20.76 -4.99 13.14
CA MET A 135 21.73 -6.10 13.18
C MET A 135 21.11 -7.41 13.70
N ARG A 136 20.20 -7.32 14.67
CA ARG A 136 19.43 -8.48 15.15
C ARG A 136 18.61 -9.12 14.02
N GLU A 137 17.88 -8.32 13.23
CA GLU A 137 17.05 -8.83 12.13
C GLU A 137 17.92 -9.44 11.04
N TRP A 138 19.07 -8.83 10.73
CA TRP A 138 20.04 -9.43 9.81
C TRP A 138 20.56 -10.78 10.30
N ARG A 139 20.78 -10.97 11.61
CA ARG A 139 21.12 -12.29 12.17
C ARG A 139 20.01 -13.30 11.96
N GLU A 140 18.75 -12.89 12.17
CA GLU A 140 17.59 -13.75 11.96
C GLU A 140 17.49 -14.17 10.49
N ILE A 141 17.67 -13.23 9.55
CA ILE A 141 17.68 -13.50 8.10
C ILE A 141 18.86 -14.37 7.69
N LYS A 142 20.05 -14.13 8.24
CA LYS A 142 21.25 -14.96 7.99
C LYS A 142 21.03 -16.43 8.38
N ASN A 143 20.22 -16.66 9.40
CA ASN A 143 19.87 -17.99 9.86
C ASN A 143 18.70 -18.61 9.08
N ASP A 144 17.95 -17.87 8.25
CA ASP A 144 16.92 -18.41 7.36
C ASP A 144 17.56 -18.94 6.06
N PRO A 145 17.57 -20.26 5.83
CA PRO A 145 18.20 -20.85 4.65
C PRO A 145 17.48 -20.52 3.33
N ARG A 146 16.25 -20.01 3.38
CA ARG A 146 15.47 -19.64 2.19
C ARG A 146 15.81 -18.25 1.68
N ASP A 147 16.11 -17.33 2.59
CA ASP A 147 16.28 -15.91 2.26
C ASP A 147 17.73 -15.48 2.21
N TRP A 148 18.60 -16.05 3.05
CA TRP A 148 20.03 -15.69 3.04
C TRP A 148 20.73 -15.83 1.68
N PRO A 149 20.53 -16.91 0.90
CA PRO A 149 21.12 -17.01 -0.43
C PRO A 149 20.68 -15.89 -1.38
N LYS A 150 19.42 -15.43 -1.26
CA LYS A 150 18.86 -14.34 -2.07
C LYS A 150 19.48 -13.01 -1.68
N VAL A 151 19.67 -12.76 -0.37
CA VAL A 151 20.34 -11.55 0.15
C VAL A 151 21.76 -11.44 -0.41
N VAL A 152 22.55 -12.51 -0.34
CA VAL A 152 23.93 -12.52 -0.83
C VAL A 152 23.99 -12.32 -2.34
N GLN A 153 23.07 -12.93 -3.09
CA GLN A 153 22.97 -12.70 -4.53
C GLN A 153 22.60 -11.24 -4.84
N PHE A 154 21.60 -10.69 -4.15
CA PHE A 154 21.13 -9.32 -4.34
C PHE A 154 22.25 -8.30 -4.05
N ASP A 155 22.97 -8.45 -2.93
CA ASP A 155 24.10 -7.59 -2.58
C ASP A 155 25.19 -7.59 -3.68
N ARG A 156 25.49 -8.76 -4.26
CA ARG A 156 26.46 -8.88 -5.35
C ARG A 156 25.98 -8.19 -6.63
N GLU A 157 24.70 -8.31 -6.96
CA GLU A 157 24.10 -7.67 -8.13
C GLU A 157 24.03 -6.15 -7.95
N LEU A 158 23.60 -5.69 -6.77
CA LEU A 158 23.58 -4.28 -6.37
C LEU A 158 24.96 -3.66 -6.54
N ARG A 159 26.01 -4.31 -6.04
CA ARG A 159 27.39 -3.81 -6.14
C ARG A 159 28.00 -3.84 -7.54
N ARG A 160 27.43 -4.60 -8.47
CA ARG A 160 27.79 -4.53 -9.90
C ARG A 160 27.23 -3.29 -10.56
N LEU A 161 26.06 -2.82 -10.11
CA LEU A 161 25.43 -1.60 -10.60
C LEU A 161 26.06 -0.36 -9.96
N ASP A 162 26.29 -0.42 -8.65
CA ASP A 162 26.93 0.65 -7.88
C ASP A 162 27.88 0.06 -6.83
N ALA A 163 29.18 0.25 -7.04
CA ALA A 163 30.23 -0.25 -6.15
C ALA A 163 30.21 0.39 -4.74
N HIS A 164 29.47 1.49 -4.55
CA HIS A 164 29.34 2.21 -3.28
C HIS A 164 28.02 1.91 -2.54
N ALA A 165 27.13 1.10 -3.12
CA ALA A 165 25.88 0.71 -2.49
C ALA A 165 26.08 -0.49 -1.54
N TRP A 166 25.69 -0.31 -0.27
CA TRP A 166 25.83 -1.32 0.79
C TRP A 166 24.48 -1.54 1.48
N LEU A 167 24.18 -2.80 1.83
CA LEU A 167 22.95 -3.18 2.54
C LEU A 167 22.99 -2.85 4.03
N THR A 168 24.19 -2.63 4.57
CA THR A 168 24.38 -2.24 5.97
C THR A 168 25.20 -0.96 6.01
N ASP A 169 25.30 -0.38 7.19
CA ASP A 169 26.17 0.76 7.45
C ASP A 169 27.67 0.38 7.48
N GLN A 170 28.00 -0.92 7.48
CA GLN A 170 29.36 -1.39 7.24
C GLN A 170 29.59 -1.50 5.72
N PRO A 171 30.60 -0.81 5.15
CA PRO A 171 30.88 -0.80 3.71
C PRO A 171 31.63 -2.07 3.27
N VAL A 172 31.06 -3.23 3.59
CA VAL A 172 31.58 -4.55 3.23
C VAL A 172 30.45 -5.39 2.66
N PRO A 173 30.76 -6.38 1.79
CA PRO A 173 29.77 -7.33 1.30
C PRO A 173 28.96 -7.96 2.43
N ILE A 174 27.66 -8.16 2.22
CA ILE A 174 26.76 -8.66 3.27
C ILE A 174 27.19 -10.01 3.87
N ASP A 175 27.89 -10.84 3.10
CA ASP A 175 28.44 -12.13 3.54
C ASP A 175 29.70 -12.01 4.43
N GLN A 176 30.30 -10.82 4.49
CA GLN A 176 31.47 -10.49 5.30
C GLN A 176 31.13 -9.59 6.51
N VAL A 177 29.90 -9.08 6.58
CA VAL A 177 29.45 -8.26 7.71
C VAL A 177 29.49 -9.06 9.01
N ASP A 178 30.05 -8.44 10.04
CA ASP A 178 29.96 -8.96 11.39
C ASP A 178 28.65 -8.52 12.06
N PHE A 179 27.73 -9.46 12.18
CA PHE A 179 26.44 -9.24 12.85
C PHE A 179 26.48 -9.53 14.36
N SER A 180 27.62 -9.95 14.91
CA SER A 180 27.78 -10.32 16.32
C SER A 180 27.82 -9.12 17.27
N ASP A 181 27.89 -7.91 16.71
CA ASP A 181 28.24 -6.69 17.41
C ASP A 181 27.45 -6.53 18.73
N ALA A 182 28.18 -6.73 19.83
CA ALA A 182 27.76 -6.55 21.22
C ALA A 182 27.84 -5.08 21.64
N GLN A 183 28.32 -4.19 20.76
CA GLN A 183 28.16 -2.75 20.92
C GLN A 183 26.80 -2.32 20.37
N GLU A 184 25.78 -2.45 21.21
CA GLU A 184 24.90 -1.30 21.40
C GLU A 184 25.83 -0.13 21.73
N VAL A 185 26.21 0.68 20.72
CA VAL A 185 26.87 1.96 20.97
C VAL A 185 26.08 2.66 22.07
N LEU A 186 26.75 3.37 22.98
CA LEU A 186 26.15 3.99 24.18
C LEU A 186 24.92 4.90 23.89
N PHE A 187 24.67 5.20 22.61
CA PHE A 187 23.56 5.98 22.07
C PHE A 187 22.63 5.21 21.12
N GLY A 188 22.76 3.88 21.04
CA GLY A 188 22.08 3.04 20.04
C GLY A 188 22.54 3.36 18.61
N ARG A 189 22.68 2.34 17.76
CA ARG A 189 22.69 2.58 16.31
C ARG A 189 21.40 3.26 15.85
N GLU A 190 20.38 3.27 16.72
CA GLU A 190 19.13 4.03 16.61
C GLU A 190 19.36 5.55 16.46
N ALA A 191 20.28 6.16 17.23
CA ALA A 191 20.54 7.60 17.14
C ALA A 191 21.28 8.02 15.87
N GLY A 192 21.92 7.08 15.17
CA GLY A 192 22.58 7.30 13.87
C GLY A 192 21.85 6.69 12.69
N SER A 193 20.79 5.91 12.92
CA SER A 193 19.98 5.33 11.86
C SER A 193 19.23 6.47 11.17
N CYS A 194 19.32 6.51 9.85
CA CYS A 194 18.62 7.51 9.04
C CYS A 194 17.09 7.30 9.15
N GLU A 195 16.45 7.87 10.16
CA GLU A 195 14.98 7.86 10.32
C GLU A 195 14.26 8.52 9.14
N SER A 196 14.97 9.37 8.39
CA SER A 196 14.42 10.10 7.27
C SER A 196 14.04 9.18 6.10
N GLY A 197 14.65 8.00 5.98
CA GLY A 197 14.49 7.13 4.82
C GLY A 197 14.95 7.77 3.49
N MET A 198 15.70 8.88 3.57
CA MET A 198 16.15 9.68 2.42
C MET A 198 17.52 9.26 1.88
N CYS A 199 18.18 8.28 2.51
CA CYS A 199 19.46 7.74 2.03
C CYS A 199 19.31 6.72 0.88
N PHE A 200 18.10 6.56 0.31
CA PHE A 200 17.83 5.68 -0.83
C PHE A 200 17.61 6.48 -2.12
N LEU A 201 18.56 7.37 -2.43
CA LEU A 201 18.68 8.01 -3.74
C LEU A 201 20.00 7.59 -4.38
#